data_AF-A0A2W5ZGI1-F1
#
_entry.id   AF-A0A2W5ZGI1-F1
#
_cell.length_a   1.000
_cell.length_b   1.000
_cell.length_c   1.000
_cell.angle_alpha   90.00
_cell.angle_beta   90.00
_cell.angle_gamma   90.00
#
_symmetry.space_group_name_H-M   'P 1'
#
loop_
_entity.id
_entity.type
_entity.pdbx_description
1 polymer ?
#
loop_
_entity_poly.entity_id
_entity_poly.type
_entity_poly.pdbx_seq_one_letter_code
_entity_poly.pdbx_strand_id
1 'polypeptide(L)'
;MPLGHQPEGGSRGLYPAPAGFEAITFPDRFRTDQLLQPPPHLWETPPAPSRAVVFPRYAPNIRTGFAPIAPVDGLARLFTDRVFLGYPLEEARIANFLRWAEQTPFYSLEYGELTEAARCLATLTG
;
A
#
# COMPACT_ATOMS: atom_id res chain seq x y z
N MET A 1 12.86 -0.64 -19.48
CA MET A 1 12.74 0.77 -19.06
C MET A 1 13.18 0.83 -17.60
N PRO A 2 14.36 1.39 -17.27
CA PRO A 2 14.85 1.34 -15.91
C PRO A 2 14.18 2.43 -15.07
N LEU A 3 13.49 2.06 -14.00
CA LEU A 3 13.02 3.00 -12.99
C LEU A 3 14.22 3.34 -12.10
N GLY A 4 14.88 4.45 -12.43
CA GLY A 4 16.03 4.95 -11.71
C GLY A 4 15.64 5.49 -10.33
N HIS A 5 16.37 5.05 -9.31
CA HIS A 5 16.47 5.79 -8.06
C HIS A 5 17.60 6.81 -8.23
N GLN A 6 17.25 8.10 -8.30
CA GLN A 6 18.19 9.20 -8.07
C GLN A 6 17.63 10.13 -6.99
N PRO A 7 18.45 10.59 -6.03
CA PRO A 7 18.02 11.30 -4.84
C PRO A 7 17.87 12.82 -5.08
N GLU A 8 17.12 13.22 -6.12
CA GLU A 8 16.89 14.62 -6.48
C GLU A 8 15.45 14.79 -7.03
N GLY A 9 14.46 14.65 -6.13
CA GLY A 9 13.39 15.65 -5.99
C GLY A 9 12.26 15.84 -7.01
N GLY A 10 12.03 15.00 -8.02
CA GLY A 10 10.82 15.14 -8.85
C GLY A 10 10.48 13.95 -9.76
N SER A 11 9.21 13.53 -9.77
CA SER A 11 8.70 12.55 -10.74
C SER A 11 8.69 13.15 -12.15
N ARG A 12 9.56 12.66 -13.03
CA ARG A 12 9.65 13.11 -14.44
C ARG A 12 8.44 12.72 -15.31
N GLY A 13 7.45 12.02 -14.75
CA GLY A 13 6.21 11.68 -15.45
C GLY A 13 5.10 11.47 -14.44
N LEU A 14 4.01 12.22 -14.59
CA LEU A 14 2.78 11.95 -13.86
C LEU A 14 2.14 10.70 -14.47
N TYR A 15 1.61 9.83 -13.62
CA TYR A 15 0.83 8.70 -14.11
C TYR A 15 -0.50 9.22 -14.66
N PRO A 16 -1.01 8.65 -15.77
CA PRO A 16 -2.36 8.96 -16.19
C PRO A 16 -3.34 8.56 -15.08
N ALA A 17 -4.33 9.41 -14.82
CA ALA A 17 -5.37 9.08 -13.85
C ALA A 17 -6.11 7.80 -14.31
N PRO A 18 -6.26 6.79 -13.43
CA PRO A 18 -7.11 5.65 -13.72
C PRO A 18 -8.55 6.11 -14.00
N ALA A 19 -9.32 5.29 -14.72
CA ALA A 19 -10.71 5.61 -15.02
C ALA A 19 -11.51 5.93 -13.73
N GLY A 20 -12.19 7.07 -13.73
CA GLY A 20 -12.98 7.56 -12.59
C GLY A 20 -12.19 8.31 -11.52
N PHE A 21 -10.86 8.31 -11.54
CA PHE A 21 -10.05 9.11 -10.63
C PHE A 21 -9.86 10.53 -11.14
N GLU A 22 -9.94 11.51 -10.25
CA GLU A 22 -9.59 12.90 -10.53
C GLU A 22 -8.10 13.13 -10.20
N ALA A 23 -7.36 13.74 -11.11
CA ALA A 23 -5.97 14.11 -10.89
C ALA A 23 -5.84 15.59 -10.50
N ILE A 24 -5.57 15.86 -9.23
CA ILE A 24 -5.24 17.21 -8.75
C ILE A 24 -3.73 17.39 -8.84
N THR A 25 -3.30 18.38 -9.63
CA THR A 25 -1.88 18.66 -9.85
C THR A 25 -1.42 19.84 -9.01
N PHE A 26 -0.30 19.68 -8.31
CA PHE A 26 0.33 20.71 -7.50
C PHE A 26 1.67 21.09 -8.13
N PRO A 27 1.74 22.23 -8.84
CA PRO A 27 3.01 22.72 -9.35
C PRO A 27 3.86 23.27 -8.19
N ASP A 28 5.10 22.81 -8.10
CA ASP A 28 6.14 23.35 -7.24
C ASP A 28 7.31 23.82 -8.12
N ARG A 29 8.19 24.68 -7.59
CA ARG A 29 9.28 25.33 -8.34
C ARG A 29 10.21 24.34 -9.06
N PHE A 30 10.31 23.12 -8.55
CA PHE A 30 11.22 22.08 -9.06
C PHE A 30 10.54 20.74 -9.37
N ARG A 31 9.24 20.59 -9.09
CA ARG A 31 8.51 19.33 -9.29
C ARG A 31 7.04 19.57 -9.54
N THR A 32 6.39 18.56 -10.10
CA THR A 32 4.94 18.52 -10.21
C THR A 32 4.46 17.29 -9.47
N ASP A 33 3.70 17.50 -8.41
CA ASP A 33 3.06 16.43 -7.66
C ASP A 33 1.62 16.24 -8.16
N GLN A 34 1.11 15.02 -8.09
CA GLN A 34 -0.25 14.69 -8.49
C GLN A 34 -0.90 13.85 -7.40
N LEU A 35 -2.05 14.32 -6.91
CA LEU A 35 -2.95 13.55 -6.06
C LEU A 35 -4.03 12.93 -6.94
N LEU A 36 -4.13 11.61 -6.90
CA LEU A 36 -5.22 10.87 -7.53
C LEU A 36 -6.33 10.70 -6.50
N GLN A 37 -7.43 11.44 -6.68
CA GLN A 37 -8.61 11.32 -5.83
C GLN A 37 -9.52 10.21 -6.37
N PRO A 38 -9.91 9.23 -5.52
CA PRO A 38 -10.87 8.21 -5.91
C PRO A 38 -12.27 8.83 -6.10
N PRO A 39 -13.11 8.26 -6.98
CA PRO A 39 -14.49 8.70 -7.14
C PRO A 39 -15.25 8.68 -5.80
N PRO A 40 -16.10 9.69 -5.49
CA PRO A 40 -16.80 9.78 -4.20
C PRO A 40 -17.64 8.54 -3.86
N HIS A 41 -18.29 7.94 -4.86
CA HIS A 41 -19.14 6.76 -4.67
C HIS A 41 -18.38 5.51 -4.22
N LEU A 42 -17.04 5.46 -4.36
CA LEU A 42 -16.25 4.34 -3.83
C LEU A 42 -16.30 4.29 -2.29
N TRP A 43 -16.51 5.43 -1.63
CA TRP A 43 -16.68 5.49 -0.17
C TRP A 43 -18.05 5.03 0.31
N GLU A 44 -19.04 4.94 -0.59
CA GLU A 44 -20.39 4.47 -0.29
C GLU A 44 -20.49 2.93 -0.29
N THR A 45 -19.47 2.25 -0.80
CA THR A 45 -19.42 0.79 -0.83
C THR A 45 -19.07 0.26 0.56
N PRO A 46 -19.79 -0.72 1.10
CA PRO A 46 -19.43 -1.36 2.36
C PRO A 46 -17.98 -1.89 2.31
N PRO A 47 -17.18 -1.73 3.38
CA PRO A 47 -15.83 -2.26 3.41
C PRO A 47 -15.83 -3.78 3.18
N ALA A 48 -15.04 -4.25 2.22
CA ALA A 48 -14.81 -5.68 2.06
C ALA A 48 -13.92 -6.19 3.22
N PRO A 49 -14.16 -7.42 3.72
CA PRO A 49 -13.29 -8.01 4.73
C PRO A 49 -11.87 -8.17 4.17
N SER A 50 -10.86 -7.80 4.97
CA SER A 50 -9.46 -7.95 4.60
C SER A 50 -9.12 -9.43 4.44
N ARG A 51 -8.56 -9.82 3.29
CA ARG A 51 -8.09 -11.19 3.04
C ARG A 51 -6.64 -11.41 3.45
N ALA A 52 -5.83 -10.36 3.35
CA ALA A 52 -4.43 -10.34 3.72
C ALA A 52 -3.95 -8.89 3.81
N VAL A 53 -2.81 -8.69 4.48
CA VAL A 53 -2.04 -7.45 4.43
C VAL A 53 -0.69 -7.76 3.79
N VAL A 54 -0.33 -6.99 2.78
CA VAL A 54 0.94 -7.13 2.07
C VAL A 54 1.76 -5.88 2.29
N PHE A 55 3.03 -6.05 2.65
CA PHE A 55 4.00 -4.97 2.80
C PHE A 55 4.91 -4.92 1.55
N PRO A 56 4.56 -4.11 0.53
CA PRO A 56 5.35 -4.01 -0.68
C PRO A 56 6.61 -3.17 -0.47
N ARG A 57 7.72 -3.64 -1.01
CA ARG A 57 8.98 -2.91 -1.09
C ARG A 57 9.53 -3.04 -2.50
N TYR A 58 9.49 -1.94 -3.24
CA TYR A 58 10.14 -1.85 -4.54
C TYR A 58 11.65 -1.69 -4.36
N ALA A 59 12.44 -2.46 -5.10
CA ALA A 59 13.85 -2.18 -5.30
C ALA A 59 14.24 -2.54 -6.74
N PRO A 60 14.95 -1.67 -7.48
CA PRO A 60 15.32 -1.97 -8.85
C PRO A 60 16.28 -3.18 -8.91
N ASN A 61 16.12 -4.02 -9.93
CA ASN A 61 16.98 -5.18 -10.22
C ASN A 61 17.00 -6.27 -9.13
N ILE A 62 16.01 -6.32 -8.23
CA ILE A 62 15.86 -7.45 -7.32
C ILE A 62 14.95 -8.52 -7.93
N ARG A 63 15.20 -9.77 -7.54
CA ARG A 63 14.25 -10.85 -7.80
C ARG A 63 13.02 -10.65 -6.93
N THR A 64 11.84 -10.90 -7.50
CA THR A 64 10.59 -10.85 -6.74
C THR A 64 10.58 -11.93 -5.66
N GLY A 65 10.35 -11.51 -4.41
CA GLY A 65 10.19 -12.34 -3.23
C GLY A 65 8.83 -12.11 -2.61
N PHE A 66 8.10 -13.18 -2.34
CA PHE A 66 6.80 -13.13 -1.70
C PHE A 66 6.72 -14.22 -0.63
N ALA A 67 6.58 -13.81 0.63
CA ALA A 67 6.64 -14.74 1.75
C ALA A 67 5.66 -14.34 2.86
N PRO A 68 5.04 -15.32 3.56
CA PRO A 68 4.29 -15.02 4.77
C PRO A 68 5.23 -14.49 5.86
N ILE A 69 4.72 -13.61 6.71
CA ILE A 69 5.43 -13.12 7.90
C ILE A 69 4.59 -13.37 9.14
N ALA A 70 5.24 -13.43 10.31
CA ALA A 70 4.52 -13.65 11.56
C ALA A 70 3.59 -12.46 11.88
N PRO A 71 2.44 -12.70 12.54
CA PRO A 71 1.52 -11.62 12.91
C PRO A 71 2.19 -10.50 13.72
N VAL A 72 3.13 -10.83 14.61
CA VAL A 72 3.88 -9.85 15.39
C VAL A 72 4.77 -8.95 14.51
N ASP A 73 5.39 -9.51 13.47
CA ASP A 73 6.18 -8.73 12.51
C ASP A 73 5.27 -7.85 11.64
N GLY A 74 4.09 -8.36 11.28
CA GLY A 74 3.05 -7.59 10.59
C GLY A 74 2.59 -6.39 11.42
N LEU A 75 2.29 -6.59 12.70
CA LEU A 75 1.94 -5.53 13.64
C LEU A 75 3.07 -4.50 13.77
N ALA A 76 4.32 -4.94 13.91
CA ALA A 76 5.46 -4.03 13.99
C ALA A 76 5.57 -3.12 12.75
N ARG A 77 5.33 -3.69 11.57
CA ARG A 77 5.31 -2.92 10.30
C ARG A 77 4.14 -1.94 10.24
N LEU A 78 2.92 -2.35 10.63
CA LEU A 78 1.76 -1.45 10.69
C LEU A 78 2.00 -0.24 11.60
N PHE A 79 2.63 -0.45 12.76
CA PHE A 79 2.97 0.65 13.67
C PHE A 79 4.07 1.55 13.10
N THR A 80 5.04 0.98 12.39
CA THR A 80 6.06 1.76 11.67
C THR A 80 5.43 2.64 10.59
N ASP A 81 4.41 2.13 9.89
CA ASP A 81 3.66 2.83 8.86
C ASP A 81 2.59 3.80 9.42
N ARG A 82 2.61 4.05 10.74
CA ARG A 82 1.72 4.99 11.45
C ARG A 82 0.24 4.73 11.22
N VAL A 83 -0.16 3.46 11.22
CA VAL A 83 -1.59 3.10 11.17
C VAL A 83 -2.36 3.81 12.29
N PHE A 84 -3.37 4.57 11.90
CA PHE A 84 -4.20 5.33 12.83
C PHE A 84 -5.33 4.46 13.36
N LEU A 85 -5.31 4.19 14.66
CA LEU A 85 -6.39 3.48 15.34
C LEU A 85 -7.47 4.43 15.85
N GLY A 86 -7.40 5.74 15.59
CA GLY A 86 -8.38 6.70 16.12
C GLY A 86 -7.92 7.44 17.36
N TYR A 87 -8.72 8.42 17.76
CA TYR A 87 -8.55 9.20 18.98
C TYR A 87 -9.92 9.57 19.58
N PRO A 88 -10.14 9.41 20.90
CA PRO A 88 -9.24 8.79 21.87
C PRO A 88 -9.03 7.29 21.56
N LEU A 89 -7.89 6.75 21.99
CA LEU A 89 -7.63 5.32 21.85
C LEU A 89 -8.34 4.56 22.97
N GLU A 90 -9.24 3.66 22.60
CA GLU A 90 -10.07 2.88 23.52
C GLU A 90 -9.65 1.40 23.53
N GLU A 91 -9.77 0.76 24.69
CA GLU A 91 -9.40 -0.66 24.88
C GLU A 91 -10.13 -1.60 23.92
N ALA A 92 -11.44 -1.40 23.73
CA ALA A 92 -12.24 -2.21 22.80
C ALA A 92 -11.71 -2.15 21.36
N ARG A 93 -11.17 -0.98 20.97
CA ARG A 93 -10.61 -0.78 19.64
C ARG A 93 -9.27 -1.46 19.47
N ILE A 94 -8.41 -1.40 20.50
CA ILE A 94 -7.15 -2.15 20.54
C ILE A 94 -7.45 -3.66 20.44
N ALA A 95 -8.38 -4.16 21.24
CA ALA A 95 -8.74 -5.58 21.26
C ALA A 95 -9.28 -6.06 19.89
N ASN A 96 -10.12 -5.25 19.24
CA ASN A 96 -10.61 -5.57 17.90
C ASN A 96 -9.49 -5.54 16.85
N PHE A 97 -8.56 -4.59 16.93
CA PHE A 97 -7.40 -4.53 16.04
C PHE A 97 -6.48 -5.74 16.21
N LEU A 98 -6.18 -6.14 17.44
CA LEU A 98 -5.37 -7.33 17.72
C LEU A 98 -6.05 -8.61 17.22
N ARG A 99 -7.35 -8.77 17.48
CA ARG A 99 -8.12 -9.93 16.96
C ARG A 99 -8.13 -9.97 15.44
N TRP A 100 -8.27 -8.82 14.78
CA TRP A 100 -8.18 -8.73 13.33
C TRP A 100 -6.78 -9.13 12.84
N ALA A 101 -5.71 -8.66 13.48
CA ALA A 101 -4.34 -9.01 13.11
C ALA A 101 -4.05 -10.51 13.29
N GLU A 102 -4.57 -11.13 14.35
CA GLU A 102 -4.43 -12.58 14.57
C GLU A 102 -5.08 -13.42 13.48
N GLN A 103 -6.18 -12.92 12.89
CA GLN A 103 -6.95 -13.61 11.85
C GLN A 103 -6.55 -13.23 10.43
N THR A 104 -5.71 -12.20 10.27
CA THR A 104 -5.33 -11.66 8.96
C THR A 104 -3.93 -12.15 8.58
N PRO A 105 -3.78 -12.89 7.47
CA PRO A 105 -2.47 -13.25 6.95
C PRO A 105 -1.63 -12.02 6.57
N PHE A 106 -0.37 -11.99 6.98
CA PHE A 106 0.59 -10.95 6.61
C PHE A 106 1.65 -11.50 5.66
N TYR A 107 2.03 -10.70 4.67
CA TYR A 107 3.07 -11.05 3.71
C TYR A 107 4.06 -9.92 3.47
N SER A 108 5.33 -10.27 3.27
CA SER A 108 6.30 -9.39 2.63
C SER A 108 6.26 -9.58 1.12
N LEU A 109 6.35 -8.47 0.37
CA LEU A 109 6.51 -8.49 -1.08
C LEU A 109 7.67 -7.58 -1.46
N GLU A 110 8.80 -8.18 -1.84
CA GLU A 110 9.92 -7.45 -2.42
C GLU A 110 9.88 -7.66 -3.93
N TYR A 111 9.97 -6.59 -4.71
CA TYR A 111 9.87 -6.72 -6.17
C TYR A 111 10.70 -5.68 -6.92
N GLY A 112 11.28 -6.12 -8.03
CA GLY A 112 11.89 -5.26 -9.04
C GLY A 112 11.03 -5.06 -10.28
N GLU A 113 10.04 -5.95 -10.50
CA GLU A 113 9.18 -5.96 -11.68
C GLU A 113 7.69 -6.03 -11.29
N LEU A 114 6.89 -5.09 -11.79
CA LEU A 114 5.48 -4.94 -11.40
C LEU A 114 4.63 -6.15 -11.84
N THR A 115 4.92 -6.71 -13.01
CA THR A 115 4.19 -7.88 -13.55
C THR A 115 4.41 -9.13 -12.70
N GLU A 116 5.56 -9.26 -12.03
CA GLU A 116 5.81 -10.36 -11.10
C GLU A 116 5.09 -10.13 -9.77
N ALA A 117 5.16 -8.91 -9.23
CA ALA A 117 4.40 -8.53 -8.04
C ALA A 117 2.90 -8.82 -8.20
N ALA A 118 2.31 -8.43 -9.35
CA ALA A 118 0.90 -8.69 -9.63
C ALA A 118 0.56 -10.18 -9.67
N ARG A 119 1.45 -11.03 -10.21
CA ARG A 119 1.28 -12.49 -10.21
C ARG A 119 1.30 -13.07 -8.81
N CYS A 120 2.16 -12.58 -7.92
CA CYS A 120 2.15 -12.97 -6.51
C CYS A 120 0.83 -12.58 -5.82
N LEU A 121 0.32 -11.38 -6.07
CA LEU A 121 -0.94 -10.93 -5.46
C LEU A 121 -2.15 -11.71 -5.96
N ALA A 122 -2.16 -12.15 -7.21
CA ALA A 122 -3.23 -12.97 -7.78
C ALA A 122 -3.42 -14.32 -7.06
N THR A 123 -2.40 -14.84 -6.38
CA THR A 123 -2.54 -16.08 -5.58
C THR A 123 -3.35 -15.86 -4.30
N LEU A 124 -3.56 -14.62 -3.87
CA LEU A 124 -4.36 -14.28 -2.69
C LEU A 124 -5.85 -14.09 -3.02
N THR A 125 -6.18 -13.90 -4.31
CA THR A 125 -7.53 -13.57 -4.80
C THR A 125 -8.35 -14.77 -5.26
N GLY A 126 -7.92 -16.00 -4.96
CA GLY A 126 -8.63 -17.25 -5.26
C GLY A 126 -9.99 -17.41 -4.57
#